data_AF-A0A1B6LCT8-F1
#
_entry.id   AF-A0A1B6LCT8-F1
#
_cell.length_a   1.000
_cell.length_b   1.000
_cell.length_c   1.000
_cell.angle_alpha   90.00
_cell.angle_beta   90.00
_cell.angle_gamma   90.00
#
_symmetry.space_group_name_H-M   'P 1'
#
loop_
_entity.id
_entity.type
_entity.pdbx_description
1 polymer ?
#
loop_
_entity_poly.entity_id
_entity_poly.type
_entity_poly.pdbx_seq_one_letter_code
_entity_poly.pdbx_strand_id
1 'polypeptide(L)'
;WNSVFCAPTAEESYNKFLSLITMIMDLVSPVKKIRSKIKVKPTTFANEEASNLKQVYLKRLGRYELTGQNKDKIEMVKAKKEYDLKLKSLRQHASKNYIQQAENKSKATWQVINNQRKYKNTEA
;
A
#
# COMPACT_ATOMS: atom_id res chain seq x y z
N TRP A 1 41.58 5.62 -21.67
CA TRP A 1 42.64 6.28 -20.88
C TRP A 1 43.67 7.01 -21.74
N ASN A 2 44.26 6.39 -22.77
CA ASN A 2 45.18 7.10 -23.68
C ASN A 2 44.56 8.37 -24.30
N SER A 3 43.27 8.32 -24.64
CA SER A 3 42.51 9.48 -25.12
C SER A 3 42.41 10.65 -24.13
N VAL A 4 42.52 10.38 -22.83
CA VAL A 4 42.48 11.37 -21.74
C VAL A 4 43.88 11.93 -21.50
N PHE A 5 44.90 11.07 -21.46
CA PHE A 5 46.28 11.47 -21.23
C PHE A 5 46.91 12.21 -22.42
N CYS A 6 46.46 11.93 -23.65
CA CYS A 6 46.96 12.57 -24.87
C CYS A 6 46.11 13.78 -25.31
N ALA A 7 45.21 14.28 -24.47
CA ALA A 7 44.39 15.44 -24.83
C ALA A 7 45.22 16.75 -24.74
N PRO A 8 45.09 17.65 -25.73
CA PRO A 8 45.90 18.86 -25.83
C PRO A 8 45.57 19.91 -24.77
N THR A 9 44.35 19.89 -24.22
CA THR A 9 43.91 20.84 -23.19
C THR A 9 43.35 20.11 -21.97
N ALA A 10 43.45 20.74 -20.80
CA ALA A 10 42.91 20.21 -19.55
C ALA A 10 41.38 20.08 -19.57
N GLU A 11 40.71 20.93 -20.33
CA GLU A 11 39.26 20.88 -20.51
C GLU A 11 38.85 19.69 -21.40
N GLU A 12 39.57 19.44 -22.49
CA GLU A 12 39.33 18.25 -23.31
C GLU A 12 39.66 16.95 -22.58
N SER A 13 40.72 16.92 -21.78
CA SER A 13 41.06 15.73 -20.98
C SER A 13 39.95 15.42 -19.97
N TYR A 14 39.43 16.44 -19.29
CA TYR A 14 38.31 16.31 -18.35
C TYR A 14 37.04 15.81 -19.04
N ASN A 15 36.66 16.39 -20.18
CA ASN A 15 35.45 16.00 -20.91
C ASN A 15 35.54 14.55 -21.41
N LYS A 16 36.70 14.13 -21.92
CA LYS A 16 36.94 12.74 -22.35
C LYS A 16 36.92 11.76 -21.18
N PHE A 17 37.46 12.16 -20.03
CA PHE A 17 37.42 11.36 -18.81
C PHE A 17 35.98 11.19 -18.30
N LEU A 18 35.23 12.30 -18.19
CA LEU A 18 33.86 12.29 -17.71
C LEU A 18 32.97 11.41 -18.60
N SER A 19 33.06 11.58 -19.93
CA SER A 19 32.32 10.74 -20.88
C SER A 19 32.61 9.26 -20.73
N LEU A 20 33.88 8.89 -20.51
CA LEU A 20 34.30 7.51 -20.36
C LEU A 20 33.78 6.91 -19.05
N ILE A 21 33.85 7.65 -17.94
CA ILE A 21 33.30 7.21 -16.65
C ILE A 21 31.78 7.08 -16.72
N THR A 22 31.07 8.06 -17.29
CA THR A 22 29.61 7.98 -17.46
C THR A 22 29.21 6.76 -18.29
N MET A 23 29.89 6.50 -19.40
CA MET A 23 29.65 5.32 -20.23
C MET A 23 29.88 4.01 -19.46
N ILE A 24 30.96 3.91 -18.68
CA ILE A 24 31.23 2.74 -17.84
C ILE A 24 30.17 2.60 -16.75
N MET A 25 29.77 3.70 -16.12
CA MET A 25 28.74 3.69 -15.08
C MET A 25 27.40 3.22 -15.62
N ASP A 26 27.00 3.68 -16.81
CA ASP A 26 25.79 3.22 -17.48
C ASP A 26 25.87 1.73 -17.89
N LEU A 27 27.06 1.25 -18.27
CA LEU A 27 27.29 -0.16 -18.61
C LEU A 27 27.27 -1.07 -17.38
N VAL A 28 27.96 -0.70 -16.31
CA VAL A 28 28.16 -1.52 -15.10
C VAL A 28 26.96 -1.42 -14.16
N SER A 29 26.29 -0.27 -14.12
CA SER A 29 25.13 -0.01 -13.27
C SER A 29 23.96 0.56 -14.07
N PRO A 30 23.34 -0.24 -14.96
CA PRO A 30 22.18 0.20 -15.72
C PRO A 30 21.07 0.63 -14.77
N VAL A 31 20.48 1.80 -15.03
CA VAL A 31 19.41 2.36 -14.21
C VAL A 31 18.24 1.38 -14.14
N LYS A 32 18.12 0.68 -13.01
CA LYS A 32 17.00 -0.22 -12.76
C LYS A 32 15.74 0.64 -12.63
N LYS A 33 14.92 0.68 -13.68
CA LYS A 33 13.55 1.18 -13.62
C LYS A 33 12.73 0.21 -12.77
N ILE A 34 12.81 0.36 -11.45
CA ILE A 34 12.00 -0.43 -10.51
C ILE A 34 10.55 -0.08 -10.80
N ARG A 35 9.84 -0.97 -11.49
CA ARG A 35 8.40 -0.82 -11.69
C ARG A 35 7.75 -0.94 -10.32
N SER A 36 7.20 0.14 -9.79
CA SER A 36 6.33 0.07 -8.63
C SER A 36 5.15 -0.82 -8.99
N LYS A 37 5.00 -1.95 -8.31
CA LYS A 37 3.82 -2.80 -8.50
C LYS A 37 2.59 -1.96 -8.18
N ILE A 38 1.70 -1.77 -9.15
CA ILE A 38 0.41 -1.11 -8.92
C ILE A 38 -0.31 -1.93 -7.86
N LYS A 39 -0.52 -1.33 -6.69
CA LYS A 39 -1.28 -1.96 -5.61
C LYS A 39 -2.74 -1.99 -6.02
N VAL A 40 -3.20 -3.11 -6.59
CA VAL A 40 -4.62 -3.34 -6.84
C VAL A 40 -5.33 -3.38 -5.48
N LYS A 41 -6.26 -2.44 -5.24
CA LYS A 41 -7.04 -2.44 -4.01
C LYS A 41 -7.93 -3.69 -3.99
N PRO A 42 -7.98 -4.45 -2.87
CA PRO A 42 -8.84 -5.61 -2.78
C PRO A 42 -10.30 -5.20 -2.97
N THR A 43 -10.99 -5.78 -3.95
CA THR A 43 -12.42 -5.56 -4.24
C THR A 43 -13.33 -6.16 -3.17
N THR A 44 -12.78 -6.90 -2.21
CA THR A 44 -13.51 -7.64 -1.16
C THR A 44 -14.25 -6.75 -0.15
N PHE A 45 -14.09 -5.43 -0.25
CA PHE A 45 -14.80 -4.45 0.57
C PHE A 45 -16.04 -3.84 -0.10
N ALA A 46 -16.34 -4.19 -1.35
CA ALA A 46 -17.50 -3.70 -2.08
C ALA A 46 -18.78 -4.51 -1.78
N ASN A 47 -19.04 -4.83 -0.50
CA ASN A 47 -20.30 -5.45 -0.10
C ASN A 47 -21.35 -4.36 0.11
N GLU A 48 -22.51 -4.49 -0.55
CA GLU A 48 -23.64 -3.57 -0.47
C GLU A 48 -24.11 -3.36 0.98
N GLU A 49 -24.17 -4.41 1.79
CA GLU A 49 -24.57 -4.35 3.19
C GLU A 49 -23.59 -3.49 4.02
N ALA A 50 -22.29 -3.63 3.77
CA ALA A 50 -21.27 -2.81 4.44
C ALA A 50 -21.33 -1.35 3.98
N SER A 51 -21.71 -1.09 2.72
CA SER A 51 -21.96 0.26 2.21
C SER A 51 -23.16 0.91 2.91
N ASN A 52 -24.26 0.16 3.08
CA ASN A 52 -25.44 0.63 3.79
C ASN A 52 -25.13 0.96 5.26
N LEU A 53 -24.41 0.06 5.97
CA LEU A 53 -23.97 0.32 7.34
C LEU A 53 -23.06 1.55 7.45
N LYS A 54 -22.18 1.77 6.47
CA LYS A 54 -21.36 2.98 6.39
C LYS A 54 -22.22 4.23 6.25
N GLN A 55 -23.22 4.22 5.37
CA GLN A 55 -24.14 5.36 5.20
C GLN A 55 -24.90 5.66 6.49
N VAL A 56 -25.41 4.63 7.18
CA VAL A 56 -26.09 4.77 8.48
C VAL A 56 -25.17 5.40 9.52
N TYR A 57 -23.93 4.91 9.63
CA TYR A 57 -22.93 5.49 10.53
C TYR A 57 -22.67 6.97 10.21
N LEU A 58 -22.41 7.31 8.94
CA LEU A 58 -22.15 8.70 8.53
C LEU A 58 -23.33 9.63 8.81
N LYS A 59 -24.56 9.16 8.59
CA LYS A 59 -25.78 9.94 8.90
C LYS A 59 -25.89 10.22 10.40
N ARG A 60 -25.59 9.23 11.25
CA ARG A 60 -25.62 9.41 12.71
C ARG A 60 -24.46 10.26 13.22
N LEU A 61 -23.29 10.15 12.60
CA LEU A 61 -22.15 11.02 12.88
C LEU A 61 -22.51 12.49 12.60
N GLY A 62 -23.03 12.79 11.41
CA GLY A 62 -23.44 14.15 11.08
C GLY A 62 -24.54 14.69 12.01
N ARG A 63 -25.49 13.84 12.44
CA ARG A 63 -26.47 14.23 13.46
C ARG A 63 -25.82 14.61 14.79
N TYR A 64 -24.91 13.78 15.29
CA TYR A 64 -24.20 14.06 16.54
C TYR A 64 -23.32 15.32 16.44
N GLU A 65 -22.67 15.55 15.30
CA GLU A 65 -21.87 16.76 15.05
C GLU A 65 -22.75 18.03 15.05
N LEU A 66 -23.98 17.94 14.55
CA LEU A 66 -24.94 19.06 14.54
C LEU A 66 -25.59 19.31 15.92
N THR A 67 -25.95 18.25 16.66
CA THR A 67 -26.72 18.39 17.90
C THR A 67 -25.87 18.43 19.16
N GLY A 68 -24.69 17.79 19.15
CA GLY A 68 -23.84 17.59 20.33
C GLY A 68 -24.46 16.71 21.43
N GLN A 69 -25.64 16.11 21.21
CA GLN A 69 -26.38 15.43 22.26
C GLN A 69 -25.84 14.03 22.58
N ASN A 70 -25.94 13.64 23.86
CA ASN A 70 -25.43 12.35 24.31
C ASN A 70 -26.24 11.15 23.75
N LYS A 71 -27.54 11.34 23.45
CA LYS A 71 -28.36 10.31 22.81
C LYS A 71 -27.85 9.98 21.41
N ASP A 72 -27.59 11.02 20.60
CA ASP A 72 -27.04 10.87 19.25
C ASP A 72 -25.62 10.27 19.27
N LYS A 73 -24.82 10.58 20.30
CA LYS A 73 -23.51 9.95 20.52
C LYS A 73 -23.63 8.44 20.69
N ILE A 74 -24.56 7.96 21.52
CA ILE A 74 -24.76 6.53 21.76
C ILE A 74 -25.18 5.83 20.47
N GLU A 75 -26.10 6.43 19.71
CA GLU A 75 -26.55 5.88 18.44
C GLU A 75 -25.44 5.82 17.38
N MET A 76 -24.60 6.86 17.31
CA MET A 76 -23.42 6.92 16.44
C MET A 76 -22.41 5.83 16.81
N VAL A 77 -22.07 5.68 18.10
CA VAL A 77 -21.13 4.64 18.57
C VAL A 77 -21.65 3.25 18.25
N LYS A 78 -22.95 3.00 18.44
CA LYS A 78 -23.57 1.72 18.09
C LYS A 78 -23.45 1.42 16.59
N ALA A 79 -23.79 2.38 15.73
CA ALA A 79 -23.69 2.21 14.27
C ALA A 79 -22.24 2.02 13.81
N LYS A 80 -21.28 2.74 14.41
CA LYS A 80 -19.85 2.56 14.14
C LYS A 80 -19.40 1.14 14.47
N LYS A 81 -19.80 0.64 15.64
CA LYS A 81 -19.47 -0.71 16.10
C LYS A 81 -20.01 -1.77 15.15
N GLU A 82 -21.26 -1.63 14.71
CA GLU A 82 -21.88 -2.55 13.75
C GLU A 82 -21.13 -2.56 12.40
N TYR A 83 -20.78 -1.38 11.89
CA TYR A 83 -19.98 -1.24 10.67
C TYR A 83 -18.58 -1.90 10.81
N ASP A 84 -17.86 -1.61 11.89
CA ASP A 84 -16.53 -2.16 12.14
C ASP A 84 -16.54 -3.69 12.29
N LEU A 85 -17.57 -4.23 12.97
CA LEU A 85 -17.78 -5.68 13.08
C LEU A 85 -18.04 -6.32 11.72
N LYS A 86 -18.85 -5.69 10.86
CA LYS A 86 -19.10 -6.19 9.51
C LYS A 86 -17.83 -6.21 8.68
N LEU A 87 -17.03 -5.15 8.72
CA LEU A 87 -15.74 -5.10 8.02
C LEU A 87 -14.78 -6.21 8.51
N LYS A 88 -14.74 -6.45 9.83
CA LYS A 88 -13.93 -7.53 10.41
C LYS A 88 -14.36 -8.89 9.88
N SER A 89 -15.67 -9.17 9.86
CA SER A 89 -16.22 -10.41 9.31
C SER A 89 -15.88 -10.58 7.83
N LEU A 90 -16.03 -9.53 7.01
CA LEU A 90 -15.70 -9.58 5.58
C LEU A 90 -14.22 -9.90 5.35
N ARG A 91 -13.30 -9.31 6.13
CA ARG A 91 -11.87 -9.64 6.06
C ARG A 91 -11.58 -11.10 6.42
N GLN A 92 -12.27 -11.62 7.43
CA GLN A 92 -12.14 -13.03 7.84
C GLN A 92 -12.63 -13.97 6.73
N HIS A 93 -13.80 -13.69 6.15
CA HIS A 93 -14.33 -14.45 5.02
C HIS A 93 -13.41 -14.39 3.81
N ALA A 94 -12.91 -13.21 3.45
CA ALA A 94 -11.94 -13.03 2.37
C ALA A 94 -10.68 -13.89 2.58
N SER A 95 -10.12 -13.85 3.79
CA SER A 95 -8.93 -14.62 4.15
C SER A 95 -9.20 -16.12 4.13
N LYS A 96 -10.37 -16.57 4.62
CA LYS A 96 -10.80 -17.97 4.59
C LYS A 96 -10.92 -18.47 3.15
N ASN A 97 -11.61 -17.72 2.29
CA ASN A 97 -11.79 -18.08 0.88
C ASN A 97 -10.45 -18.13 0.15
N TYR A 98 -9.57 -17.16 0.39
CA TYR A 98 -8.23 -17.14 -0.18
C TYR A 98 -7.42 -18.38 0.19
N ILE A 99 -7.41 -18.77 1.47
CA ILE A 99 -6.70 -19.97 1.92
C ILE A 99 -7.33 -21.25 1.35
N GLN A 100 -8.66 -21.31 1.26
CA GLN A 100 -9.38 -22.48 0.73
C GLN A 100 -9.13 -22.69 -0.77
N GLN A 101 -9.06 -21.61 -1.55
CA GLN A 101 -8.85 -21.63 -3.00
C GLN A 101 -7.37 -21.74 -3.39
N ALA A 102 -6.45 -21.55 -2.45
CA ALA A 102 -5.02 -21.62 -2.73
C ALA A 102 -4.55 -23.05 -2.97
N GLU A 103 -3.75 -23.23 -4.01
CA GLU A 103 -3.04 -24.48 -4.32
C GLU A 103 -2.13 -24.90 -3.15
N ASN A 104 -1.38 -23.94 -2.58
CA ASN A 104 -0.56 -24.15 -1.38
C ASN A 104 -1.16 -23.43 -0.16
N LYS A 105 -1.96 -24.18 0.62
CA LYS A 105 -2.67 -23.68 1.81
C LYS A 105 -1.74 -23.16 2.89
N SER A 106 -0.62 -23.85 3.13
CA SER A 106 0.38 -23.46 4.13
C SER A 106 1.02 -22.11 3.79
N LYS A 107 1.42 -21.93 2.53
CA LYS A 107 1.97 -20.66 2.03
C LYS A 107 0.93 -19.54 2.10
N ALA A 108 -0.31 -19.80 1.68
CA ALA A 108 -1.40 -18.82 1.74
C ALA A 108 -1.70 -18.37 3.18
N THR A 109 -1.70 -19.31 4.12
CA THR A 109 -1.89 -19.04 5.55
C THR A 109 -0.79 -18.11 6.08
N TRP A 110 0.48 -18.43 5.78
CA TRP A 110 1.61 -17.57 6.15
C TRP A 110 1.54 -16.17 5.54
N GLN A 111 1.06 -16.05 4.30
CA GLN A 111 0.86 -14.76 3.65
C GLN A 111 -0.21 -13.92 4.36
N VAL A 112 -1.33 -14.52 4.76
CA VAL A 112 -2.37 -13.84 5.55
C VAL A 112 -1.80 -13.34 6.89
N ILE A 113 -1.08 -14.20 7.63
CA ILE A 113 -0.45 -13.85 8.90
C ILE A 113 0.56 -12.70 8.73
N ASN A 114 1.45 -12.81 7.74
CA ASN A 114 2.48 -11.81 7.50
C ASN A 114 1.88 -10.46 7.10
N ASN A 115 0.82 -10.45 6.30
CA ASN A 115 0.13 -9.22 5.94
C ASN A 115 -0.51 -8.54 7.16
N GLN A 116 -1.06 -9.29 8.12
CA GLN A 116 -1.58 -8.71 9.37
C GLN A 116 -0.48 -8.10 10.25
N ARG A 117 0.72 -8.68 10.26
CA ARG A 117 1.87 -8.17 11.04
C ARG A 117 2.48 -6.92 10.43
N LYS A 118 2.58 -6.85 9.09
CA LYS A 118 3.19 -5.70 8.38
C LYS A 118 2.52 -4.37 8.71
N TYR A 119 1.18 -4.33 8.79
CA TYR A 119 0.48 -3.08 9.13
C TYR A 119 0.86 -2.54 10.51
N LYS A 120 1.14 -3.40 11.50
CA LYS A 120 1.50 -2.96 12.86
C LYS A 120 2.89 -2.32 12.96
N ASN A 121 3.81 -2.63 12.04
CA ASN A 121 5.19 -2.15 12.11
C ASN A 121 5.43 -0.85 11.32
N THR A 122 4.42 -0.32 10.63
CA THR A 122 4.52 0.91 9.84
C THR A 122 4.05 2.16 10.60
N GLU A 123 3.51 1.97 11.80
CA GLU A 123 3.00 3.03 12.69
C GLU A 123 3.92 3.28 13.90
N ALA A 124 5.15 2.76 13.87
CA ALA A 124 6.23 2.98 14.84
C ALA A 124 7.43 3.63 14.13
#